data_AF-A0A3G2USE6-F1
#
_entry.id   AF-A0A3G2USE6-F1
#
_cell.length_a   1.000
_cell.length_b   1.000
_cell.length_c   1.000
_cell.angle_alpha   90.00
_cell.angle_beta   90.00
_cell.angle_gamma   90.00
#
_symmetry.space_group_name_H-M   'P 1'
#
loop_
_entity.id
_entity.type
_entity.pdbx_description
1 polymer ?
#
loop_
_entity_poly.entity_id
_entity_poly.type
_entity_poly.pdbx_seq_one_letter_code
_entity_poly.pdbx_strand_id
1 'polypeptide(L)'
;MKPVSPAVEPGRTGKSQKLVLVQPETVARMRLYLDGRTDEKLNARFGISYNSWRKIAAGQAVRASLANRLMARLSCLDALIERADHD
;
A
#
# COMPACT_ATOMS: atom_id res chain seq x y z
N MET A 1 4.34 47.64 -21.43
CA MET A 1 3.98 46.20 -21.51
C MET A 1 5.25 45.38 -21.70
N LYS A 2 5.56 44.47 -20.76
CA LYS A 2 6.52 43.37 -20.93
C LYS A 2 5.80 42.09 -20.46
N PRO A 3 5.77 41.00 -21.23
CA PRO A 3 5.11 39.77 -20.80
C PRO A 3 6.02 39.05 -19.80
N VAL A 4 5.56 38.88 -18.55
CA VAL A 4 6.17 37.93 -17.62
C VAL A 4 5.54 36.57 -17.92
N SER A 5 6.30 35.68 -18.54
CA SER A 5 5.91 34.28 -18.68
C SER A 5 6.43 33.55 -17.43
N PRO A 6 5.60 32.93 -16.58
CA PRO A 6 6.11 31.99 -15.61
C PRO A 6 6.36 30.66 -16.34
N ALA A 7 7.63 30.34 -16.56
CA ALA A 7 8.03 28.97 -16.86
C ALA A 7 7.73 28.11 -15.62
N VAL A 8 6.56 27.47 -15.61
CA VAL A 8 6.31 26.32 -14.73
C VAL A 8 7.10 25.15 -15.31
N GLU A 9 8.19 24.79 -14.66
CA GLU A 9 8.95 23.59 -14.97
C GLU A 9 8.05 22.34 -14.83
N PRO A 10 7.89 21.50 -15.86
CA PRO A 10 7.29 20.18 -15.68
C PRO A 10 8.37 19.19 -15.22
N GLY A 11 8.94 19.42 -14.04
CA GLY A 11 9.82 18.48 -13.37
C GLY A 11 9.06 17.31 -12.73
N ARG A 12 8.11 16.70 -13.43
CA ARG A 12 7.43 15.48 -12.93
C ARG A 12 8.24 14.27 -13.39
N THR A 13 9.28 13.92 -12.64
CA THR A 13 9.97 12.63 -12.76
C THR A 13 9.00 11.50 -12.43
N GLY A 14 8.26 11.04 -13.45
CA GLY A 14 7.46 9.84 -13.37
C GLY A 14 8.38 8.64 -13.20
N LYS A 15 8.72 8.28 -11.95
CA LYS A 15 9.39 7.00 -11.68
C LYS A 15 8.55 5.89 -12.29
N SER A 16 9.09 5.16 -13.26
CA SER A 16 8.49 3.97 -13.86
C SER A 16 8.17 2.99 -12.73
N GLN A 17 6.91 2.95 -12.28
CA GLN A 17 6.55 2.14 -11.13
C GLN A 17 6.43 0.69 -11.59
N LYS A 18 7.47 -0.10 -11.30
CA LYS A 18 7.47 -1.55 -11.48
C LYS A 18 6.23 -2.13 -10.82
N LEU A 19 5.49 -2.97 -11.53
CA LEU A 19 4.34 -3.70 -10.99
C LEU A 19 4.83 -5.04 -10.43
N VAL A 20 4.32 -5.43 -9.28
CA VAL A 20 4.69 -6.65 -8.56
C VAL A 20 3.41 -7.36 -8.13
N LEU A 21 3.41 -8.68 -8.29
CA LEU A 21 2.35 -9.54 -7.77
C LEU A 21 2.58 -9.78 -6.28
N VAL A 22 1.53 -9.55 -5.49
CA VAL A 22 1.54 -9.86 -4.06
C VAL A 22 1.15 -11.33 -3.91
N GLN A 23 1.93 -12.09 -3.14
CA GLN A 23 1.68 -13.50 -2.90
C GLN A 23 0.31 -13.70 -2.22
N PRO A 24 -0.44 -14.77 -2.56
CA PRO A 24 -1.75 -15.04 -1.95
C PRO A 24 -1.66 -15.25 -0.43
N GLU A 25 -0.53 -15.75 0.06
CA GLU A 25 -0.28 -15.89 1.50
C GLU A 25 -0.21 -14.54 2.23
N THR A 26 0.34 -13.51 1.61
CA THR A 26 0.31 -12.14 2.15
C THR A 26 -1.13 -11.65 2.26
N VAL A 27 -1.98 -11.97 1.29
CA VAL A 27 -3.41 -11.62 1.34
C VAL A 27 -4.11 -12.36 2.47
N ALA A 28 -3.81 -13.65 2.68
CA ALA A 28 -4.35 -14.41 3.79
C ALA A 28 -3.97 -13.77 5.14
N ARG A 29 -2.70 -13.41 5.32
CA ARG A 29 -2.23 -12.67 6.51
C ARG A 29 -2.96 -11.35 6.70
N MET A 30 -3.09 -10.53 5.64
CA MET A 30 -3.85 -9.28 5.71
C MET A 30 -5.30 -9.49 6.17
N ARG A 31 -5.95 -10.58 5.76
CA ARG A 31 -7.32 -10.88 6.18
C ARG A 31 -7.43 -11.15 7.67
N LEU A 32 -6.41 -11.73 8.31
CA LEU A 32 -6.37 -11.93 9.77
C LEU A 32 -6.40 -10.60 10.53
N TYR A 33 -5.79 -9.56 9.96
CA TYR A 33 -5.75 -8.22 10.55
C TYR A 33 -6.96 -7.35 10.18
N LEU A 34 -7.85 -7.82 9.30
CA LEU A 34 -9.00 -7.06 8.82
C LEU A 34 -10.24 -7.34 9.64
N ASP A 35 -10.57 -6.40 10.52
CA ASP A 35 -11.84 -6.35 11.23
C ASP A 35 -12.99 -5.79 10.34
N GLY A 36 -12.70 -5.48 9.07
CA GLY A 36 -13.68 -5.03 8.08
C GLY A 36 -13.02 -4.48 6.83
N ARG A 37 -13.71 -4.56 5.69
CA ARG A 37 -13.17 -4.25 4.36
C ARG A 37 -13.49 -2.84 3.86
N THR A 38 -13.78 -1.90 4.77
CA THR A 38 -14.04 -0.51 4.40
C THR A 38 -12.73 0.19 4.06
N ASP A 39 -12.81 1.22 3.20
CA ASP A 39 -11.63 2.03 2.83
C ASP A 39 -10.94 2.60 4.06
N GLU A 40 -11.71 3.10 5.03
CA GLU A 40 -11.22 3.68 6.26
C GLU A 40 -10.44 2.68 7.13
N LYS A 41 -10.96 1.46 7.32
CA LYS A 41 -10.26 0.39 8.05
C LYS A 41 -8.99 -0.05 7.31
N LEU A 42 -9.05 -0.19 5.99
CA LEU A 42 -7.90 -0.56 5.16
C LEU A 42 -6.80 0.50 5.19
N ASN A 43 -7.19 1.78 5.14
CA ASN A 43 -6.27 2.90 5.22
C ASN A 43 -5.62 2.98 6.60
N ALA A 44 -6.41 2.90 7.68
CA ALA A 44 -5.89 2.94 9.04
C ALA A 44 -4.91 1.78 9.33
N ARG A 45 -5.23 0.56 8.87
CA ARG A 45 -4.41 -0.62 9.15
C ARG A 45 -3.18 -0.70 8.25
N PHE A 46 -3.38 -0.56 6.94
CA PHE A 46 -2.34 -0.85 5.94
C PHE A 46 -1.87 0.37 5.13
N GLY A 47 -2.53 1.52 5.25
CA GLY A 47 -2.23 2.70 4.43
C GLY A 47 -2.58 2.52 2.95
N ILE A 48 -3.54 1.65 2.63
CA ILE A 48 -3.99 1.39 1.26
C ILE A 48 -5.47 1.70 1.11
N SER A 49 -5.86 2.10 -0.09
CA SER A 49 -7.28 2.26 -0.45
C SER A 49 -7.94 0.93 -0.78
N TYR A 50 -9.28 0.91 -0.74
CA TYR A 50 -10.09 -0.23 -1.11
C TYR A 50 -9.80 -0.75 -2.53
N ASN A 51 -9.50 0.14 -3.48
CA ASN A 51 -9.15 -0.25 -4.85
C ASN A 51 -7.84 -1.07 -4.89
N SER A 52 -6.84 -0.65 -4.12
CA SER A 52 -5.56 -1.35 -4.04
C SER A 52 -5.72 -2.71 -3.36
N TRP A 53 -6.53 -2.76 -2.29
CA TRP A 53 -6.91 -4.01 -1.64
C TRP A 53 -7.60 -4.97 -2.61
N ARG A 54 -8.60 -4.50 -3.37
CA ARG A 54 -9.33 -5.33 -4.33
C ARG A 54 -8.39 -5.93 -5.37
N LYS A 55 -7.44 -5.13 -5.89
CA LYS A 55 -6.42 -5.60 -6.84
C LYS A 55 -5.55 -6.71 -6.25
N ILE A 56 -5.02 -6.49 -5.05
CA ILE A 56 -4.19 -7.47 -4.34
C ILE A 56 -4.97 -8.75 -4.07
N ALA A 57 -6.20 -8.62 -3.55
CA ALA A 57 -7.08 -9.75 -3.25
C ALA A 57 -7.50 -10.54 -4.50
N ALA A 58 -7.54 -9.89 -5.66
CA ALA A 58 -7.79 -10.53 -6.96
C ALA A 58 -6.52 -11.08 -7.63
N GLY A 59 -5.36 -11.02 -6.96
CA GLY A 59 -4.08 -11.47 -7.52
C GLY A 59 -3.53 -10.57 -8.63
N GLN A 60 -3.98 -9.31 -8.71
CA GLN A 60 -3.50 -8.35 -9.68
C GLN A 60 -2.22 -7.66 -9.21
N ALA A 61 -1.35 -7.33 -10.16
CA ALA A 61 -0.10 -6.65 -9.86
C ALA A 61 -0.35 -5.20 -9.39
N VAL A 62 0.36 -4.81 -8.34
CA VAL A 62 0.34 -3.45 -7.77
C VAL A 62 1.71 -2.80 -7.88
N ARG A 63 1.77 -1.48 -7.67
CA ARG A 63 3.04 -0.74 -7.69
C ARG A 63 4.00 -1.31 -6.65
N ALA A 64 5.26 -1.54 -7.02
CA ALA A 64 6.31 -2.05 -6.14
C ALA A 64 6.46 -1.18 -4.88
N SER A 65 6.31 0.13 -5.01
CA SER A 65 6.33 1.08 -3.89
C SER A 65 5.18 0.86 -2.89
N LEU A 66 4.03 0.39 -3.36
CA LEU A 66 2.89 0.03 -2.52
C LEU A 66 3.13 -1.33 -1.87
N ALA A 67 3.56 -2.33 -2.64
CA ALA A 67 3.88 -3.66 -2.12
C ALA A 67 4.96 -3.60 -1.02
N ASN A 68 6.02 -2.82 -1.23
CA ASN A 68 7.11 -2.69 -0.25
C ASN A 68 6.62 -2.08 1.07
N ARG A 69 5.83 -1.00 0.99
CA ARG A 69 5.24 -0.37 2.18
C ARG A 69 4.27 -1.31 2.90
N LEU A 70 3.47 -2.05 2.14
CA LEU A 70 2.55 -3.03 2.69
C LEU A 70 3.28 -4.17 3.42
N MET A 71 4.32 -4.73 2.82
CA MET A 71 5.10 -5.80 3.46
C MET A 71 5.79 -5.32 4.74
N ALA A 72 6.41 -4.12 4.72
CA ALA A 72 7.00 -3.54 5.93
C ALA A 72 5.97 -3.33 7.05
N ARG A 73 4.76 -2.87 6.71
CA ARG A 73 3.66 -2.71 7.66
C ARG A 73 3.21 -4.05 8.24
N LEU A 74 3.07 -5.08 7.40
CA LEU A 74 2.68 -6.42 7.83
C LEU A 74 3.72 -7.04 8.78
N SER A 75 5.01 -6.96 8.46
CA SER A 75 6.06 -7.44 9.36
C SER A 75 6.03 -6.74 10.72
N CYS A 76 5.71 -5.46 10.76
CA CYS A 76 5.53 -4.72 12.02
C CYS A 76 4.30 -5.20 12.80
N LEU A 77 3.20 -5.52 12.13
CA LEU A 77 2.00 -6.08 12.76
C LEU A 77 2.22 -7.50 13.29
N ASP A 78 2.89 -8.36 12.51
CA ASP A 78 3.28 -9.72 12.93
C ASP A 78 4.10 -9.64 14.23
N ALA A 79 5.13 -8.79 14.27
CA ALA A 79 5.98 -8.60 15.44
C ALA A 79 5.25 -8.00 16.67
N LEU A 80 4.16 -7.25 16.47
CA LEU A 80 3.34 -6.73 17.56
C LEU A 80 2.44 -7.81 18.16
N ILE A 81 1.92 -8.73 17.35
CA ILE A 81 1.10 -9.85 17.84
C ILE A 81 1.96 -10.87 18.58
N GLU A 82 3.15 -11.22 18.08
CA GLU A 82 4.05 -12.15 18.77
C GLU A 82 4.43 -11.67 20.18
N ARG A 83 4.40 -10.36 20.42
CA ARG A 83 4.63 -9.76 21.74
C ARG A 83 3.38 -9.77 22.63
N ALA A 84 2.19 -9.77 22.04
CA ALA A 84 0.92 -9.72 22.77
C ALA A 84 0.41 -11.11 23.19
N ASP A 85 0.90 -12.19 22.56
CA ASP A 85 0.57 -13.58 22.91
C ASP A 85 1.44 -14.13 24.06
N HIS A 86 2.50 -13.40 24.47
CA HIS A 86 3.45 -13.81 25.50
C HIS A 86 3.25 -13.14 26.87
N ASP A 87 2.16 -12.39 27.06
CA ASP A 87 1.76 -11.78 28.34
C ASP A 87 0.61 -12.58 28.99
#